data_AF-A0A1Z8Q9V2-F1
#
_entry.id   AF-A0A1Z8Q9V2-F1
#
_cell.length_a   1.000
_cell.length_b   1.000
_cell.length_c   1.000
_cell.angle_alpha   90.00
_cell.angle_beta   90.00
_cell.angle_gamma   90.00
#
_symmetry.space_group_name_H-M   'P 1'
#
loop_
_entity.id
_entity.type
_entity.pdbx_description
1 polymer ?
#
loop_
_entity_poly.entity_id
_entity_poly.type
_entity_poly.pdbx_seq_one_letter_code
_entity_poly.pdbx_strand_id
1 'polypeptide(L)'
;MYKLYTDKQETFECDLFLEGADLKESSARIVVESEDLTLMFKGTIDDKGNCKVPIKKLKGLMSENTTGDIKLEVIAEDTLIEPWQSDF
;
A
#
# COMPACT_ATOMS: atom_id res chain seq x y z
N MET A 1 -6.16 -3.36 13.00
CA MET A 1 -6.49 -4.52 12.15
C MET A 1 -7.29 -4.07 10.94
N TYR A 2 -6.60 -4.01 9.80
CA TYR A 2 -7.12 -3.78 8.47
C TYR A 2 -7.77 -5.06 7.95
N LYS A 3 -8.88 -4.96 7.21
CA LYS A 3 -9.53 -6.15 6.64
C LYS A 3 -9.05 -6.38 5.23
N LEU A 4 -8.17 -7.36 5.04
CA LEU A 4 -7.62 -7.73 3.74
C LEU A 4 -8.40 -8.91 3.14
N TYR A 5 -8.91 -8.76 1.91
CA TYR A 5 -9.68 -9.81 1.24
C TYR A 5 -8.85 -10.55 0.19
N THR A 6 -8.95 -11.88 0.17
CA THR A 6 -8.16 -12.72 -0.75
C THR A 6 -8.87 -12.97 -2.08
N ASP A 7 -10.20 -12.90 -2.12
CA ASP A 7 -11.07 -13.34 -3.21
C ASP A 7 -11.49 -12.22 -4.18
N LYS A 8 -11.39 -10.97 -3.74
CA LYS A 8 -11.71 -9.76 -4.52
C LYS A 8 -10.50 -8.83 -4.61
N GLN A 9 -10.52 -7.99 -5.66
CA GLN A 9 -9.60 -6.87 -5.75
C GLN A 9 -10.17 -5.72 -4.92
N GLU A 10 -9.29 -5.00 -4.24
CA GLU A 10 -9.63 -3.78 -3.52
C GLU A 10 -8.70 -2.64 -3.93
N THR A 11 -9.17 -1.41 -3.74
CA THR A 11 -8.34 -0.22 -3.91
C THR A 11 -8.16 0.41 -2.54
N PHE A 12 -6.92 0.43 -2.06
CA PHE A 12 -6.56 1.25 -0.92
C PHE A 12 -6.51 2.71 -1.39
N GLU A 13 -7.25 3.59 -0.73
CA GLU A 13 -7.33 5.02 -1.07
C GLU A 13 -7.00 5.86 0.16
N CYS A 14 -6.20 6.92 -0.03
CA CYS A 14 -5.88 7.91 1.01
C CYS A 14 -5.50 9.24 0.37
N ASP A 15 -5.60 10.32 1.15
CA ASP A 15 -5.09 11.64 0.76
C ASP A 15 -3.68 11.82 1.33
N LEU A 16 -2.73 12.13 0.45
CA LEU A 16 -1.35 12.43 0.82
C LEU A 16 -1.13 13.93 0.89
N PHE A 17 -0.52 14.38 1.98
CA PHE A 17 0.00 15.72 2.12
C PHE A 17 1.52 15.65 2.28
N LEU A 18 2.25 16.10 1.26
CA LEU A 18 3.72 16.12 1.26
C LEU A 18 4.18 17.57 1.25
N GLU A 19 4.96 17.96 2.26
CA GLU A 19 5.63 19.27 2.29
C GLU A 19 7.05 19.12 1.73
N GLY A 20 7.42 19.97 0.78
CA GLY A 20 8.79 20.03 0.25
C GLY A 20 9.16 18.96 -0.78
N ALA A 21 8.18 18.22 -1.33
CA ALA A 21 8.38 17.24 -2.40
C ALA A 21 7.38 17.43 -3.54
N ASP A 22 7.77 17.13 -4.78
CA ASP A 22 6.84 17.12 -5.91
C ASP A 22 6.02 15.81 -5.93
N LEU A 23 4.69 15.93 -5.86
CA LEU A 23 3.77 14.80 -5.96
C LEU A 23 3.93 14.01 -7.27
N LYS A 24 4.38 14.66 -8.36
CA LYS A 24 4.61 14.01 -9.67
C LYS A 24 5.83 13.11 -9.68
N GLU A 25 6.83 13.43 -8.86
CA GLU A 25 8.05 12.64 -8.71
C GLU A 25 7.92 11.64 -7.54
N SER A 26 6.84 11.76 -6.77
CA SER A 26 6.52 10.86 -5.68
C SER A 26 5.81 9.59 -6.18
N SER A 27 6.03 8.48 -5.48
CA SER A 27 5.31 7.22 -5.73
C SER A 27 4.83 6.60 -4.43
N ALA A 28 3.72 5.86 -4.51
CA ALA A 28 3.17 5.14 -3.37
C ALA A 28 3.02 3.65 -3.69
N ARG A 29 3.20 2.81 -2.68
CA ARG A 29 2.91 1.38 -2.75
C ARG A 29 2.38 0.86 -1.43
N ILE A 30 1.54 -0.16 -1.51
CA ILE A 30 1.17 -0.99 -0.37
C ILE A 30 2.10 -2.18 -0.33
N VAL A 31 2.65 -2.45 0.84
CA VAL A 31 3.40 -3.68 1.12
C VAL A 31 2.55 -4.52 2.08
N VAL A 32 2.35 -5.78 1.73
CA VAL A 32 1.67 -6.79 2.56
C VAL A 32 2.71 -7.86 2.91
N GLU A 33 3.01 -8.00 4.19
CA GLU A 33 4.05 -8.89 4.70
C GLU A 33 3.41 -9.93 5.63
N SER A 34 3.61 -11.20 5.32
CA SER A 34 3.36 -12.33 6.22
C SER A 34 4.68 -13.03 6.54
N GLU A 35 4.64 -14.09 7.35
CA GLU A 35 5.83 -14.87 7.73
C GLU A 35 6.63 -15.36 6.51
N ASP A 36 5.95 -15.81 5.46
CA ASP A 36 6.58 -16.47 4.30
C ASP A 36 6.60 -15.62 3.03
N LEU A 37 5.90 -14.47 3.01
CA LEU A 37 5.63 -13.75 1.77
C LEU A 37 5.57 -12.22 1.96
N THR A 38 6.26 -11.51 1.08
CA THR A 38 6.12 -10.06 0.91
C THR A 38 5.53 -9.77 -0.47
N LEU A 39 4.37 -9.10 -0.51
CA LEU A 39 3.72 -8.64 -1.73
C LEU A 39 3.76 -7.12 -1.80
N MET A 40 4.12 -6.58 -2.97
CA MET A 40 4.15 -5.14 -3.21
C MET A 40 3.17 -4.75 -4.33
N PHE A 41 2.29 -3.79 -4.02
CA PHE A 41 1.30 -3.25 -4.94
C PHE A 41 1.62 -1.79 -5.21
N LYS A 42 2.01 -1.45 -6.44
CA LYS A 42 2.25 -0.06 -6.85
C LYS A 42 0.94 0.68 -7.03
N GLY A 43 0.87 1.90 -6.51
CA GLY A 43 -0.24 2.81 -6.74
C GLY A 43 0.14 4.02 -7.59
N THR A 44 -0.79 4.95 -7.66
CA THR A 44 -0.64 6.25 -8.33
C THR A 44 -1.03 7.35 -7.35
N ILE A 45 -0.33 8.48 -7.42
CA ILE A 45 -0.66 9.72 -6.71
C ILE A 45 -1.03 10.74 -7.79
N ASP A 46 -2.18 11.40 -7.65
CA ASP A 46 -2.56 12.49 -8.57
C ASP A 46 -2.01 13.86 -8.12
N ASP A 47 -2.26 14.89 -8.94
CA ASP A 47 -1.78 16.25 -8.69
C ASP A 47 -2.40 16.91 -7.44
N LYS A 48 -3.43 16.31 -6.86
CA LYS A 48 -4.10 16.75 -5.63
C LYS A 48 -3.71 15.90 -4.42
N GLY A 49 -2.83 14.92 -4.59
CA GLY A 49 -2.40 14.02 -3.53
C GLY A 49 -3.33 12.84 -3.28
N ASN A 50 -4.34 12.59 -4.14
CA ASN A 50 -5.17 11.39 -4.00
C ASN A 50 -4.33 10.18 -4.40
N CYS A 51 -4.05 9.31 -3.44
CA CYS A 51 -3.31 8.07 -3.63
C CYS A 51 -4.28 6.90 -3.79
N LYS A 52 -4.07 6.10 -4.84
CA LYS A 52 -4.83 4.88 -5.10
C LYS A 52 -3.89 3.71 -5.35
N VAL A 53 -4.02 2.66 -4.55
CA VAL A 53 -3.22 1.45 -4.67
C VAL A 53 -4.12 0.23 -4.90
N PRO A 54 -4.10 -0.40 -6.09
CA PRO A 54 -4.86 -1.61 -6.35
C PRO A 54 -4.21 -2.84 -5.70
N ILE A 55 -4.86 -3.37 -4.67
CA ILE A 55 -4.51 -4.66 -4.06
C ILE A 55 -5.22 -5.75 -4.85
N LYS A 56 -4.46 -6.46 -5.70
CA LYS A 56 -5.01 -7.54 -6.52
C LYS A 56 -5.43 -8.72 -5.66
N LYS A 57 -6.29 -9.58 -6.22
CA LYS A 57 -6.72 -10.84 -5.58
C LYS A 57 -5.51 -11.64 -5.09
N LEU A 58 -5.58 -12.11 -3.85
CA LEU A 58 -4.51 -12.83 -3.16
C LEU A 58 -4.75 -14.35 -3.13
N LYS A 59 -5.89 -14.80 -3.66
CA LYS A 59 -6.24 -16.21 -3.78
C LYS A 59 -5.13 -16.99 -4.49
N GLY A 60 -4.62 -18.01 -3.82
CA GLY A 60 -3.50 -18.84 -4.30
C GLY A 60 -2.11 -18.29 -3.97
N LEU A 61 -2.02 -17.06 -3.46
CA LEU A 61 -0.78 -16.47 -2.91
C LEU A 61 -0.79 -16.48 -1.38
N MET A 62 -1.96 -16.23 -0.76
CA MET A 62 -2.14 -16.28 0.69
C MET A 62 -3.40 -17.05 1.08
N SER A 63 -3.36 -17.71 2.24
CA SER A 63 -4.50 -18.38 2.84
C SER A 63 -5.38 -17.39 3.62
N GLU A 64 -6.66 -17.71 3.82
CA GLU A 64 -7.61 -16.84 4.55
C GLU A 64 -7.24 -16.65 6.04
N ASN A 65 -6.42 -17.54 6.61
CA ASN A 65 -5.98 -17.46 8.01
C ASN A 65 -4.58 -16.85 8.15
N THR A 66 -4.02 -16.33 7.05
CA THR A 66 -2.70 -15.68 7.07
C THR A 66 -2.84 -14.37 7.83
N THR A 67 -1.94 -14.13 8.78
CA THR A 67 -1.83 -12.86 9.50
C THR A 67 -0.53 -12.19 9.12
N GLY A 68 -0.47 -10.87 9.28
CA GLY A 68 0.72 -10.11 8.94
C GLY A 68 0.51 -8.61 9.05
N ASP A 69 1.43 -7.88 8.44
CA ASP A 69 1.45 -6.42 8.44
C ASP A 69 1.16 -5.88 7.04
N ILE A 70 0.36 -4.83 6.98
CA ILE A 70 0.12 -4.05 5.78
C ILE A 70 0.57 -2.61 6.04
N LYS A 71 1.41 -2.08 5.14
CA LYS A 71 1.96 -0.72 5.25
C LYS A 71 1.85 0.05 3.95
N LEU A 72 1.63 1.35 4.08
CA LEU A 72 1.76 2.31 3.01
C LEU A 72 3.20 2.81 3.01
N GLU A 73 3.85 2.71 1.87
CA GLU A 73 5.16 3.29 1.61
C GLU A 73 5.01 4.40 0.57
N VAL A 74 5.52 5.58 0.91
CA VAL A 74 5.61 6.74 0.02
C VAL A 74 7.08 7.03 -0.21
N ILE A 75 7.48 7.08 -1.48
CA ILE A 75 8.83 7.43 -1.90
C ILE A 75 8.77 8.81 -2.52
N ALA A 76 9.45 9.78 -1.92
CA ALA A 76 9.50 11.17 -2.35
C ALA A 76 10.91 11.71 -2.11
N GLU A 77 11.49 12.43 -3.07
CA GLU A 77 12.85 13.01 -2.97
C GLU A 77 13.90 11.98 -2.50
N ASP A 78 13.94 10.80 -3.16
CA ASP A 78 14.80 9.66 -2.81
C ASP A 78 14.65 9.13 -1.36
N THR A 79 13.61 9.55 -0.65
CA THR A 79 13.34 9.17 0.74
C THR A 79 12.14 8.23 0.80
N LEU A 80 12.29 7.12 1.52
CA LEU A 80 11.20 6.21 1.85
C LEU A 80 10.54 6.64 3.17
N ILE A 81 9.22 6.81 3.14
CA ILE A 81 8.39 7.18 4.29
C ILE A 81 7.30 6.12 4.46
N GLU A 82 7.06 5.70 5.71
CA GLU A 82 6.01 4.73 6.06
C GLU A 82 4.91 5.43 6.89
N PRO A 83 4.05 6.26 6.27
CA PRO A 83 3.10 7.10 7.00
C PRO A 83 1.96 6.33 7.66
N TRP A 84 1.74 5.06 7.28
CA TRP A 84 0.65 4.24 7.82
C TRP A 84 1.03 2.76 7.81
N GLN A 85 0.62 2.05 8.86
CA GLN A 85 0.73 0.61 9.00
C GLN A 85 -0.43 0.06 9.84
N SER A 86 -0.76 -1.22 9.64
CA SER A 86 -1.70 -1.98 10.46
C SER A 86 -1.39 -3.47 10.34
N ASP A 87 -1.78 -4.23 11.36
CA ASP A 87 -2.00 -5.68 11.26
C ASP A 87 -3.20 -5.99 10.34
N PHE A 88 -3.25 -7.18 9.73
CA PHE A 88 -4.40 -7.69 8.97
C PHE A 88 -4.74 -9.16 9.28
#